data_AF-A0A960HLZ3-F1
#
_entry.id   AF-A0A960HLZ3-F1
#
_cell.length_a   1.000
_cell.length_b   1.000
_cell.length_c   1.000
_cell.angle_alpha   90.00
_cell.angle_beta   90.00
_cell.angle_gamma   90.00
#
_symmetry.space_group_name_H-M   'P 1'
#
loop_
_entity.id
_entity.type
_entity.pdbx_description
1 polymer ?
#
loop_
_entity_poly.entity_id
_entity_poly.type
_entity_poly.pdbx_seq_one_letter_code
_entity_poly.pdbx_strand_id
1 'polypeptide(L)'
;MDLPPEPEHGIEADYEPEVLAALDAWQPPERPGDPPLPSRLVTWSRSSLLGAVITGSALGIREVIEPRRDEQIVIEVDADGEPLGLPVRLVLDPDDPAGSLCIVRRESPPPVV
;
A
#
# COMPACT_ATOMS: atom_id res chain seq x y z
N MET A 1 -44.11 9.72 -13.44
CA MET A 1 -43.14 10.40 -14.31
C MET A 1 -41.85 9.63 -14.11
N ASP A 2 -41.57 8.66 -15.00
CA ASP A 2 -40.31 7.92 -14.96
C ASP A 2 -39.21 8.83 -15.49
N LEU A 3 -38.18 9.05 -14.68
CA LEU A 3 -36.94 9.66 -15.14
C LEU A 3 -36.19 8.63 -16.01
N PRO A 4 -35.63 9.02 -17.16
CA PRO A 4 -34.77 8.12 -17.92
C PRO A 4 -33.59 7.68 -17.05
N PRO A 5 -33.08 6.44 -17.21
CA PRO A 5 -31.87 6.03 -16.51
C PRO A 5 -30.75 6.98 -16.92
N GLU A 6 -30.10 7.59 -15.92
CA GLU A 6 -28.88 8.36 -16.14
C GLU A 6 -27.88 7.43 -16.86
N PRO A 7 -27.24 7.89 -17.94
CA PRO A 7 -26.24 7.06 -18.61
C PRO A 7 -25.16 6.71 -17.60
N GLU A 8 -24.82 5.42 -17.49
CA GLU A 8 -23.73 4.95 -16.64
C GLU A 8 -22.46 5.71 -17.03
N HIS A 9 -22.08 6.68 -16.20
CA HIS A 9 -20.88 7.48 -16.40
C HIS A 9 -19.71 6.67 -15.86
N GLY A 10 -19.28 5.71 -16.68
CA GLY A 10 -18.10 4.90 -16.40
C GLY A 10 -16.83 5.73 -16.48
N ILE A 11 -15.80 5.28 -15.78
CA ILE A 11 -14.47 5.91 -15.79
C ILE A 11 -13.88 6.05 -17.20
N GLU A 12 -14.35 5.23 -18.15
CA GLU A 12 -13.98 5.28 -19.56
C GLU A 12 -14.40 6.60 -20.24
N ALA A 13 -15.39 7.31 -19.67
CA ALA A 13 -15.82 8.62 -20.15
C ALA A 13 -14.95 9.78 -19.61
N ASP A 14 -14.23 9.54 -18.51
CA ASP A 14 -13.47 10.57 -17.78
C ASP A 14 -11.99 10.62 -18.17
N TYR A 15 -11.46 9.54 -18.76
CA TYR A 15 -10.03 9.40 -19.04
C TYR A 15 -9.74 9.16 -20.52
N GLU A 16 -8.65 9.78 -20.98
CA GLU A 16 -8.10 9.53 -22.32
C GLU A 16 -7.70 8.04 -22.48
N PRO A 17 -7.84 7.46 -23.68
CA PRO A 17 -7.61 6.03 -23.91
C PRO A 17 -6.17 5.59 -23.59
N GLU A 18 -5.21 6.50 -23.69
CA GLU A 18 -3.81 6.26 -23.32
C GLU A 18 -3.64 6.05 -21.81
N VAL A 19 -4.43 6.76 -20.99
CA VAL A 19 -4.40 6.63 -19.52
C VAL A 19 -5.04 5.31 -19.10
N LEU A 20 -6.17 4.95 -19.70
CA LEU A 20 -6.83 3.66 -19.46
C LEU A 20 -5.89 2.49 -19.80
N ALA A 21 -5.21 2.57 -20.94
CA ALA A 21 -4.23 1.55 -21.34
C ALA A 21 -3.03 1.45 -20.37
N ALA A 22 -2.60 2.57 -19.78
CA ALA A 22 -1.54 2.58 -18.77
C ALA A 22 -1.98 1.95 -17.44
N LEU A 23 -3.24 2.14 -17.05
CA LEU A 23 -3.83 1.50 -15.87
C LEU A 23 -3.98 -0.01 -16.07
N ASP A 24 -4.51 -0.45 -17.21
CA ASP A 24 -4.64 -1.87 -17.56
C ASP A 24 -3.28 -2.59 -17.63
N ALA A 25 -2.24 -1.87 -18.06
CA ALA A 25 -0.89 -2.41 -18.16
C ALA A 25 -0.08 -2.33 -16.85
N TRP A 26 -0.63 -1.71 -15.80
CA TRP A 26 0.10 -1.51 -14.55
C TRP A 26 0.37 -2.86 -13.85
N GLN A 27 1.64 -3.09 -13.51
CA GLN A 27 2.04 -4.22 -12.68
C GLN A 27 2.68 -3.69 -11.39
N PRO A 28 2.38 -4.30 -10.23
CA PRO A 28 3.08 -3.96 -9.00
C PRO A 28 4.59 -4.16 -9.21
N PRO A 29 5.44 -3.24 -8.73
CA PRO A 29 6.88 -3.48 -8.77
C PRO A 29 7.19 -4.78 -8.03
N GLU A 30 8.00 -5.65 -8.64
CA GLU A 30 8.52 -6.85 -7.98
C GLU A 30 9.20 -6.41 -6.69
N ARG A 31 8.56 -6.71 -5.55
CA ARG A 31 9.04 -6.34 -4.23
C ARG A 31 10.40 -7.03 -4.05
N PRO A 32 11.53 -6.31 -3.86
CA PRO A 32 12.75 -6.95 -3.42
C PRO A 32 12.51 -7.35 -1.96
N GLY A 33 12.10 -8.61 -1.77
CA GLY A 33 11.92 -9.20 -0.47
C GLY A 33 13.26 -9.59 0.13
N ASP A 34 14.08 -8.60 0.52
CA ASP A 34 15.15 -8.85 1.49
C ASP A 34 14.67 -8.46 2.90
N PRO A 35 14.89 -9.31 3.91
CA PRO A 35 14.51 -8.99 5.28
C PRO A 35 15.20 -7.70 5.74
N PRO A 36 14.52 -6.84 6.53
CA PRO A 36 15.18 -5.67 7.09
C PRO A 36 16.37 -6.15 7.91
N LEU A 37 17.51 -5.49 7.68
CA LEU A 37 18.83 -5.73 8.27
C LEU A 37 18.84 -6.54 9.57
N PRO A 38 19.80 -7.46 9.77
CA PRO A 38 19.85 -8.31 10.96
C PRO A 38 19.69 -7.47 12.25
N SER A 39 18.80 -7.91 13.14
CA SER A 39 18.29 -7.15 14.29
C SER A 39 19.35 -6.47 15.15
N ARG A 40 20.55 -7.03 15.24
CA ARG A 40 21.69 -6.46 15.98
C ARG A 40 22.20 -5.15 15.38
N LEU A 41 22.19 -5.00 14.05
CA LEU A 41 22.58 -3.76 13.38
C LEU A 41 21.55 -2.65 13.63
N VAL A 42 20.26 -3.01 13.63
CA VAL A 42 19.16 -2.10 13.96
C VAL A 42 19.23 -1.63 15.42
N THR A 43 19.57 -2.52 16.34
CA THR A 43 19.72 -2.14 17.75
C THR A 43 20.95 -1.25 17.96
N TRP A 44 22.07 -1.53 17.29
CA TRP A 44 23.28 -0.71 17.39
C TRP A 44 23.06 0.71 16.83
N SER A 45 22.41 0.84 15.67
CA SER A 45 22.12 2.16 15.10
C SER A 45 21.17 2.99 15.98
N ARG A 46 20.26 2.35 16.72
CA ARG A 46 19.32 3.03 17.63
C ARG A 46 19.88 3.32 19.02
N SER A 47 20.85 2.54 19.50
CA SER A 47 21.43 2.66 20.85
C SER A 47 22.71 3.49 20.91
N SER A 48 23.31 3.81 19.76
CA SER A 48 24.54 4.61 19.67
C SER A 48 24.26 5.98 19.04
N LEU A 49 24.74 7.06 19.66
CA LEU A 49 24.68 8.44 19.13
C LEU A 49 25.30 8.54 17.73
N LEU A 50 26.45 7.88 17.51
CA LEU A 50 27.12 7.85 16.21
C LEU A 50 26.34 7.00 15.20
N GLY A 51 25.76 5.88 15.65
CA GLY A 51 24.93 5.01 14.81
C GLY A 51 23.67 5.73 14.31
N ALA A 52 23.03 6.50 15.20
CA ALA A 52 21.85 7.29 14.86
C ALA A 52 22.16 8.38 13.83
N VAL A 53 23.31 9.06 13.95
CA VAL A 53 23.74 10.09 12.99
C VAL A 53 24.01 9.50 11.62
N ILE A 54 24.72 8.38 11.53
CA ILE A 54 25.03 7.72 10.25
C ILE A 54 23.76 7.20 9.58
N THR A 55 22.90 6.50 10.33
CA THR A 55 21.64 5.97 9.79
C THR A 55 20.68 7.10 9.40
N GLY A 56 20.59 8.16 10.19
CA GLY A 56 19.79 9.35 9.85
C GLY A 56 20.28 10.04 8.59
N SER A 57 21.60 10.16 8.41
CA SER A 57 22.20 10.77 7.22
C SER A 57 21.94 9.93 5.96
N ALA A 58 22.06 8.60 6.06
CA ALA A 58 21.77 7.69 4.95
C ALA A 58 20.29 7.72 4.55
N LEU A 59 19.37 7.77 5.51
CA LEU A 59 17.93 7.92 5.25
C LEU A 59 17.61 9.27 4.60
N GLY A 60 18.24 10.35 5.06
CA GLY A 60 18.06 11.68 4.47
C GLY A 60 18.57 11.77 3.02
N ILE A 61 19.75 11.19 2.73
CA ILE A 61 20.29 11.13 1.37
C ILE A 61 19.38 10.30 0.47
N ARG A 62 18.86 9.17 0.98
CA ARG A 62 17.90 8.35 0.24
C ARG A 62 16.65 9.12 -0.12
N GLU A 63 16.06 9.88 0.82
CA GLU A 63 14.86 10.69 0.55
C GLU A 63 15.10 11.79 -0.50
N VAL A 64 16.32 12.34 -0.57
CA VAL A 64 16.66 13.34 -1.60
C VAL A 64 16.82 12.71 -2.99
N ILE A 65 17.37 11.50 -3.07
CA ILE A 65 17.64 10.80 -4.35
C ILE A 65 16.41 10.03 -4.84
N GLU A 66 15.66 9.43 -3.92
CA GLU A 66 14.42 8.70 -4.13
C GLU A 66 13.31 9.38 -3.31
N PRO A 67 12.87 10.59 -3.70
CA PRO A 67 11.73 11.21 -3.04
C PRO A 67 10.54 10.26 -3.16
N ARG A 68 9.88 9.98 -2.03
CA ARG A 68 8.66 9.16 -2.04
C ARG A 68 7.70 9.78 -3.05
N ARG A 69 7.32 9.03 -4.08
CA ARG A 69 6.24 9.45 -4.95
C ARG A 69 5.00 9.50 -4.08
N ASP A 70 4.36 10.67 -4.03
CA ASP A 70 2.99 10.80 -3.53
C ASP A 70 2.05 10.16 -4.56
N GLU A 71 2.17 8.83 -4.71
CA GLU A 71 1.20 8.03 -5.43
C GLU A 71 -0.03 8.00 -4.52
N GLN A 72 -1.07 8.73 -4.93
CA GLN A 72 -2.36 8.72 -4.28
C GLN A 72 -2.84 7.27 -4.24
N ILE A 73 -2.89 6.69 -3.03
CA ILE A 73 -3.37 5.33 -2.84
C ILE A 73 -4.89 5.39 -3.01
N VAL A 74 -5.37 5.14 -4.23
CA VAL A 74 -6.79 4.95 -4.52
C VAL A 74 -7.14 3.53 -4.08
N ILE A 75 -7.98 3.42 -3.06
CA ILE A 75 -8.50 2.12 -2.60
C ILE A 75 -9.95 2.04 -3.07
N GLU A 76 -10.17 1.27 -4.14
CA GLU A 76 -11.51 0.94 -4.60
C GLU A 76 -12.12 -0.10 -3.66
N VAL A 77 -13.16 0.31 -2.92
CA VAL A 77 -13.93 -0.59 -2.06
C VAL A 77 -15.14 -1.04 -2.87
N ASP A 78 -15.12 -2.31 -3.28
CA ASP A 78 -16.26 -2.93 -3.95
C ASP A 78 -17.45 -3.01 -2.98
N ALA A 79 -18.62 -2.53 -3.41
CA ALA A 79 -19.82 -2.43 -2.58
C ALA A 79 -20.47 -3.80 -2.32
N ASP A 80 -20.08 -4.82 -3.08
CA ASP A 80 -20.69 -6.15 -3.10
C ASP A 80 -20.11 -7.11 -2.05
N GLY A 81 -19.98 -6.65 -0.81
CA GLY A 81 -19.74 -7.50 0.37
C GLY A 81 -18.36 -8.17 0.43
N GLU A 82 -17.60 -7.83 1.47
CA GLU A 82 -16.23 -8.30 1.72
C GLU A 82 -16.07 -9.84 1.68
N PRO A 83 -15.17 -10.38 0.84
CA PRO A 83 -14.82 -11.80 0.84
C PRO A 83 -14.34 -12.25 2.23
N LEU A 84 -15.03 -13.23 2.81
CA LEU A 84 -14.63 -13.84 4.08
C LEU A 84 -13.38 -14.70 3.86
N GLY A 85 -12.21 -14.26 4.35
CA GLY A 85 -11.01 -15.12 4.39
C GLY A 85 -9.72 -14.53 3.86
N LEU A 86 -9.71 -13.28 3.38
CA LEU A 86 -8.52 -12.69 2.77
C LEU A 86 -7.32 -12.64 3.73
N PRO A 87 -6.08 -12.89 3.23
CA PRO A 87 -4.85 -12.83 4.03
C PRO A 87 -4.56 -11.41 4.54
N VAL A 88 -5.11 -10.40 3.88
CA VAL A 88 -5.06 -9.00 4.31
C VAL A 88 -6.47 -8.44 4.24
N ARG A 89 -6.90 -7.76 5.31
CA ARG A 89 -8.14 -6.97 5.35
C ARG A 89 -7.82 -5.55 5.76
N LEU A 90 -8.31 -4.58 4.99
CA LEU A 90 -8.21 -3.15 5.28
C LEU A 90 -9.59 -2.65 5.71
N VAL A 91 -9.64 -1.88 6.79
CA VAL A 91 -10.82 -1.15 7.24
C VAL A 91 -10.41 0.31 7.27
N LEU A 92 -11.01 1.11 6.40
CA LEU A 92 -10.69 2.53 6.28
C LEU A 92 -11.80 3.35 6.93
N ASP A 93 -11.39 4.30 7.76
CA ASP A 93 -12.28 5.31 8.32
C ASP A 93 -11.97 6.64 7.59
N PRO A 94 -12.90 7.15 6.75
CA PRO A 94 -12.68 8.36 5.98
C PRO A 94 -12.74 9.63 6.84
N ASP A 95 -13.39 9.58 8.01
CA ASP A 95 -13.58 10.73 8.90
C ASP A 95 -12.45 10.82 9.94
N ASP A 96 -11.85 9.69 10.32
CA ASP A 96 -10.67 9.62 11.18
C ASP A 96 -9.59 8.68 10.62
N PRO A 97 -8.57 9.22 9.92
CA PRO A 97 -7.48 8.41 9.39
C PRO A 97 -6.74 7.58 10.46
N ALA A 98 -6.70 8.04 11.71
CA ALA A 98 -6.08 7.30 12.80
C ALA A 98 -6.91 6.07 13.24
N GLY A 99 -8.20 6.05 12.92
CA GLY A 99 -9.12 4.93 13.15
C GLY A 99 -9.02 3.80 12.12
N SER A 100 -8.28 4.01 11.03
CA SER A 100 -8.08 3.00 9.97
C SER A 100 -7.22 1.83 10.46
N LEU A 101 -7.60 0.60 10.06
CA LEU A 101 -6.99 -0.65 10.55
C LEU A 101 -6.59 -1.57 9.38
N CYS A 102 -5.39 -2.17 9.49
CA CYS A 102 -4.92 -3.24 8.61
C CYS A 102 -4.76 -4.54 9.40
N ILE A 103 -5.44 -5.61 8.98
CA ILE A 103 -5.39 -6.94 9.60
C ILE A 103 -4.67 -7.88 8.64
N VAL A 104 -3.52 -8.42 9.07
CA VAL A 104 -2.75 -9.42 8.31
C VAL A 104 -2.92 -10.79 8.97
N ARG A 105 -3.53 -11.73 8.25
CA ARG A 105 -3.66 -13.13 8.64
C ARG A 105 -2.49 -13.91 8.05
N ARG A 106 -1.66 -14.51 8.90
CA ARG A 106 -0.65 -15.48 8.43
C ARG A 106 -1.33 -16.84 8.30
N GLU A 107 -1.25 -17.47 7.13
CA GLU A 107 -1.55 -18.90 7.04
C GLU A 107 -0.68 -19.67 8.03
N SER A 108 -1.29 -20.53 8.84
CA SER A 108 -0.51 -21.46 9.66
C SER A 108 0.04 -22.54 8.73
N PRO A 109 1.35 -22.88 8.81
CA PRO A 109 1.88 -24.01 8.06
C PRO A 109 1.10 -25.28 8.44
N PRO A 110 0.85 -26.20 7.49
CA PRO A 110 0.15 -27.45 7.80
C PRO A 110 0.91 -28.21 8.90
N PRO A 111 0.22 -28.87 9.85
CA PRO A 111 0.87 -29.63 10.90
C PRO A 111 1.77 -30.70 10.28
N VAL A 112 3.04 -30.71 10.67
CA VAL A 112 3.98 -31.79 10.32
C VAL A 112 3.53 -33.03 11.11
N VAL A 113 3.01 -34.03 10.41
CA VAL A 113 2.66 -35.36 10.95
C VAL A 113 3.86 -36.28 10.81
#